data_AF-U3IL63-F1
#
_entry.id   AF-U3IL63-F1
#
_cell.length_a   1.000
_cell.length_b   1.000
_cell.length_c   1.000
_cell.angle_alpha   90.00
_cell.angle_beta   90.00
_cell.angle_gamma   90.00
#
_symmetry.space_group_name_H-M   'P 1'
#
loop_
_entity.id
_entity.type
_entity.pdbx_description
1 polymer ?
#
loop_
_entity_poly.entity_id
_entity_poly.type
_entity_poly.pdbx_seq_one_letter_code
_entity_poly.pdbx_strand_id
1 'polypeptide(L)'
;AAGGPGRWCATTCGGDTWRTGGCCRPRDAAAGCSVPAGCAPSPRPGRAVRSAGLLRAGVHRGGSAAALPGSRGVSQAPAQPCSWPPASLPHCLTLFSFLCCRFIQGSATRNPYVFYHWRHIDIFVYFSHHTVTIPPVCWTNAAHRNGVPVLGTFITEWTGGEKVCEAFLAAGAEAYGAVSDQLARIAQHYRFDGWLINIENTLSAVAVENLSPFLQRLTAQVHSAVPGGLVIWYDSVLENGALRWQNELNEQNRVFFDACDGLFINYNWKEEHLERTRRLAGQRHADVYVGVDVFARGDVVGGGFDSHKSLSLIRKHSLSAAIFAPGWVYEHLGAENFLQNENKFWGLLADYLPTHRICTLPLATSFSLGMGTSRFLTGKEEEPGPWYNLSAQEIQPLYMESEGQLLTSCCLQDAWCGGSSLRVQGTIPAGEERVAIRLFSFQMQAPPKLFLNLLYKMEGPHRDEFTVALELTTWDSDTCHEGHITPLP
;
A
#
# COMPACT_ATOMS: atom_id res chain seq x y z
N ALA A 1 12.91 -7.59 29.81
CA ALA A 1 12.54 -6.49 28.90
C ALA A 1 12.20 -7.11 27.55
N ALA A 2 10.92 -7.41 27.34
CA ALA A 2 10.41 -8.03 26.11
C ALA A 2 9.22 -7.17 25.69
N GLY A 3 9.36 -6.45 24.58
CA GLY A 3 8.25 -5.75 23.95
C GLY A 3 7.33 -6.79 23.37
N GLY A 4 6.13 -6.93 23.93
CA GLY A 4 5.08 -7.74 23.34
C GLY A 4 4.62 -7.12 22.01
N PRO A 5 4.13 -7.93 21.06
CA PRO A 5 3.58 -7.45 19.80
C PRO A 5 2.47 -6.43 20.05
N GLY A 6 2.66 -5.23 19.51
CA GLY A 6 1.70 -4.14 19.59
C GLY A 6 0.35 -4.57 19.01
N ARG A 7 -0.74 -4.23 19.71
CA ARG A 7 -2.09 -4.44 19.19
C ARG A 7 -2.28 -3.59 17.94
N TRP A 8 -2.76 -4.21 16.87
CA TRP A 8 -3.16 -3.56 15.63
C TRP A 8 -4.66 -3.35 15.64
N CYS A 9 -5.12 -2.10 15.52
CA CYS A 9 -6.53 -1.82 15.37
C CYS A 9 -6.90 -1.85 13.90
N ALA A 10 -7.61 -2.89 13.47
CA ALA A 10 -8.44 -2.80 12.28
C ALA A 10 -9.66 -1.92 12.64
N THR A 11 -9.70 -0.68 12.12
CA THR A 11 -10.72 0.31 12.50
C THR A 11 -12.11 -0.04 11.95
N THR A 12 -13.03 -0.46 12.80
CA THR A 12 -14.44 -0.69 12.45
C THR A 12 -15.16 0.64 12.19
N CYS A 13 -15.78 0.79 11.03
CA CYS A 13 -16.73 1.88 10.77
C CYS A 13 -18.06 1.55 11.48
N GLY A 14 -18.27 2.10 12.68
CA GLY A 14 -19.52 1.98 13.43
C GLY A 14 -19.36 2.57 14.83
N GLY A 15 -20.10 3.65 15.11
CA GLY A 15 -20.12 4.27 16.44
C GLY A 15 -20.81 3.35 17.44
N ASP A 16 -20.03 2.55 18.14
CA ASP A 16 -20.40 1.97 19.43
C ASP A 16 -19.20 2.10 20.38
N THR A 17 -19.41 2.91 21.41
CA THR A 17 -18.45 3.24 22.46
C THR A 17 -17.94 1.99 23.18
N TRP A 18 -16.63 1.76 23.18
CA TRP A 18 -15.99 0.97 24.24
C TRP A 18 -15.00 1.85 24.99
N ARG A 19 -15.34 2.11 26.26
CA ARG A 19 -14.58 2.91 27.21
C ARG A 19 -13.17 2.34 27.41
N THR A 20 -12.21 3.25 27.45
CA THR A 20 -10.84 3.05 27.92
C THR A 20 -10.81 2.56 29.36
N GLY A 21 -10.16 1.43 29.63
CA GLY A 21 -9.85 0.94 30.98
C GLY A 21 -8.34 0.82 31.15
N GLY A 22 -7.77 1.66 32.01
CA GLY A 22 -6.34 1.77 32.26
C GLY A 22 -5.70 0.62 33.05
N CYS A 23 -4.38 0.69 33.11
CA CYS A 23 -3.45 -0.18 33.80
C CYS A 23 -3.80 -0.46 35.27
N CYS A 24 -3.79 -1.73 35.69
CA CYS A 24 -3.51 -2.16 37.06
C CYS A 24 -2.75 -3.49 37.06
N ARG A 25 -1.68 -3.57 37.87
CA ARG A 25 -0.86 -4.78 38.15
C ARG A 25 -1.46 -5.61 39.31
N PRO A 26 -1.00 -6.86 39.53
CA PRO A 26 -1.83 -7.95 40.07
C PRO A 26 -1.80 -8.03 41.60
N ARG A 27 -2.90 -8.54 42.18
CA ARG A 27 -2.92 -9.18 43.51
C ARG A 27 -3.91 -10.34 43.52
N ASP A 28 -3.55 -11.31 44.36
CA ASP A 28 -4.11 -12.63 44.55
C ASP A 28 -5.62 -12.67 44.83
N ALA A 29 -6.29 -13.71 44.33
CA ALA A 29 -7.31 -14.47 45.09
C ALA A 29 -7.70 -15.75 44.35
N ALA A 30 -7.56 -16.87 45.05
CA ALA A 30 -8.03 -18.19 44.69
C ALA A 30 -9.54 -18.36 44.93
N ALA A 31 -10.15 -19.28 44.18
CA ALA A 31 -11.40 -20.06 44.38
C ALA A 31 -12.11 -20.14 43.01
N GLY A 32 -12.23 -21.28 42.34
CA GLY A 32 -12.70 -22.56 42.83
C GLY A 32 -14.13 -22.74 42.33
N CYS A 33 -14.33 -23.52 41.25
CA CYS A 33 -15.55 -24.29 41.01
C CYS A 33 -15.37 -25.26 39.83
N SER A 34 -15.82 -26.49 40.07
CA SER A 34 -15.55 -27.73 39.38
C SER A 34 -16.66 -28.17 38.40
N VAL A 35 -16.25 -29.08 37.51
CA VAL A 35 -16.89 -29.79 36.36
C VAL A 35 -18.15 -30.61 36.72
N PRO A 36 -18.94 -31.18 35.76
CA PRO A 36 -18.58 -32.42 35.00
C PRO A 36 -18.95 -32.35 33.48
N ALA A 37 -18.09 -32.78 32.54
CA ALA A 37 -17.77 -34.14 32.05
C ALA A 37 -18.90 -34.82 31.25
N GLY A 38 -18.63 -35.18 29.98
CA GLY A 38 -19.47 -36.13 29.23
C GLY A 38 -19.20 -36.26 27.71
N CYS A 39 -18.57 -37.38 27.35
CA CYS A 39 -18.63 -38.10 26.05
C CYS A 39 -17.73 -37.68 24.87
N ALA A 40 -16.60 -38.40 24.76
CA ALA A 40 -15.93 -38.73 23.50
C ALA A 40 -16.41 -40.11 22.99
N PRO A 41 -16.27 -40.39 21.68
CA PRO A 41 -15.70 -41.66 21.26
C PRO A 41 -14.67 -41.54 20.12
N SER A 42 -13.78 -42.53 20.02
CA SER A 42 -12.81 -42.78 18.93
C SER A 42 -12.70 -44.30 18.73
N PRO A 43 -12.02 -44.86 17.70
CA PRO A 43 -11.71 -44.39 16.33
C PRO A 43 -11.98 -45.48 15.24
N ARG A 44 -11.65 -45.17 13.96
CA ARG A 44 -11.13 -46.02 12.84
C ARG A 44 -11.89 -45.82 11.48
N PRO A 45 -11.29 -46.16 10.32
CA PRO A 45 -10.18 -45.46 9.68
C PRO A 45 -10.47 -45.13 8.19
N GLY A 46 -9.65 -44.27 7.58
CA GLY A 46 -9.51 -44.18 6.13
C GLY A 46 -10.43 -43.18 5.42
N ARG A 47 -9.89 -41.99 5.16
CA ARG A 47 -10.14 -41.25 3.91
C ARG A 47 -9.12 -40.12 3.78
N ALA A 48 -8.47 -40.08 2.62
CA ALA A 48 -7.50 -39.09 2.22
C ALA A 48 -7.97 -37.67 2.56
N VAL A 49 -7.13 -36.95 3.31
CA VAL A 49 -7.36 -35.55 3.71
C VAL A 49 -7.25 -34.69 2.45
N ARG A 50 -8.37 -34.07 2.06
CA ARG A 50 -8.41 -33.06 0.99
C ARG A 50 -7.69 -31.80 1.46
N SER A 51 -6.51 -31.56 0.92
CA SER A 51 -5.66 -30.37 1.09
C SER A 51 -6.32 -29.04 0.70
N ALA A 52 -7.50 -29.05 0.06
CA ALA A 52 -8.30 -27.84 -0.23
C ALA A 52 -9.03 -27.24 1.00
N GLY A 53 -9.00 -27.90 2.16
CA GLY A 53 -9.73 -27.48 3.36
C GLY A 53 -9.07 -26.38 4.20
N LEU A 54 -7.73 -26.29 4.21
CA LEU A 54 -6.99 -25.38 5.10
C LEU A 54 -7.25 -23.88 4.82
N LEU A 55 -7.53 -23.52 3.56
CA LEU A 55 -7.76 -22.12 3.18
C LEU A 55 -9.22 -21.66 3.33
N ARG A 56 -10.18 -22.57 3.56
CA ARG A 56 -11.59 -22.15 3.73
C ARG A 56 -11.88 -21.49 5.08
N ALA A 57 -11.07 -21.73 6.11
CA ALA A 57 -11.31 -21.25 7.46
C ALA A 57 -10.61 -19.93 7.82
N GLY A 58 -9.71 -19.42 6.98
CA GLY A 58 -8.90 -18.22 7.26
C GLY A 58 -8.87 -17.13 6.19
N VAL A 59 -9.62 -17.29 5.09
CA VAL A 59 -9.69 -16.29 4.00
C VAL A 59 -10.76 -15.25 4.34
N HIS A 60 -10.34 -14.03 4.69
CA HIS A 60 -11.27 -12.91 4.80
C HIS A 60 -11.56 -12.34 3.40
N ARG A 61 -12.77 -12.62 2.91
CA ARG A 61 -13.29 -12.00 1.68
C ARG A 61 -13.94 -10.67 2.07
N GLY A 62 -13.21 -9.56 2.01
CA GLY A 62 -13.88 -8.26 1.82
C GLY A 62 -14.75 -8.41 0.57
N GLY A 63 -16.02 -8.01 0.60
CA GLY A 63 -17.04 -8.42 -0.38
C GLY A 63 -16.47 -8.45 -1.81
N SER A 64 -16.25 -9.64 -2.36
CA SER A 64 -15.61 -9.81 -3.68
C SER A 64 -16.39 -10.74 -4.61
N ALA A 65 -17.55 -11.24 -4.16
CA ALA A 65 -18.50 -11.94 -5.02
C ALA A 65 -19.88 -11.98 -4.34
N ALA A 66 -20.82 -11.18 -4.84
CA ALA A 66 -22.25 -11.44 -4.67
C ALA A 66 -22.86 -11.54 -6.08
N ALA A 67 -23.47 -12.69 -6.36
CA ALA A 67 -24.12 -12.99 -7.61
C ALA A 67 -25.51 -12.35 -7.63
N LEU A 68 -25.75 -11.38 -8.52
CA LEU A 68 -27.05 -11.02 -9.12
C LEU A 68 -26.79 -10.32 -10.47
N PRO A 69 -27.65 -10.47 -11.48
CA PRO A 69 -27.32 -10.16 -12.86
C PRO A 69 -27.38 -8.64 -13.13
N GLY A 70 -26.30 -8.09 -13.72
CA GLY A 70 -26.34 -6.76 -14.34
C GLY A 70 -25.57 -5.63 -13.64
N SER A 71 -24.34 -5.85 -13.18
CA SER A 71 -23.26 -4.83 -13.13
C SER A 71 -22.02 -5.49 -12.52
N ARG A 72 -21.14 -6.04 -13.37
CA ARG A 72 -19.91 -6.69 -12.89
C ARG A 72 -18.94 -5.59 -12.43
N GLY A 73 -18.71 -5.48 -11.13
CA GLY A 73 -17.56 -4.77 -10.57
C GLY A 73 -16.27 -5.53 -10.89
N VAL A 74 -15.81 -5.42 -12.15
CA VAL A 74 -14.58 -6.09 -12.63
C VAL A 74 -13.39 -5.21 -12.28
N SER A 75 -12.37 -5.81 -11.66
CA SER A 75 -11.05 -5.17 -11.51
C SER A 75 -10.48 -4.83 -12.89
N GLN A 76 -10.13 -3.56 -13.11
CA GLN A 76 -9.51 -3.12 -14.36
C GLN A 76 -8.15 -3.82 -14.52
N ALA A 77 -7.84 -4.26 -15.74
CA ALA A 77 -6.50 -4.76 -16.03
C ALA A 77 -5.48 -3.67 -15.67
N PRO A 78 -4.30 -4.03 -15.11
CA PRO A 78 -3.28 -3.04 -14.78
C PRO A 78 -2.99 -2.20 -16.02
N ALA A 79 -2.95 -0.87 -15.85
CA ALA A 79 -2.25 -0.05 -16.82
C ALA A 79 -0.80 -0.56 -16.83
N GLN A 80 -0.25 -0.90 -18.00
CA GLN A 80 1.16 -1.27 -18.06
C GLN A 80 1.93 -0.10 -17.45
N PRO A 81 2.71 -0.33 -16.37
CA PRO A 81 3.53 0.73 -15.83
C PRO A 81 4.44 1.22 -16.95
N CYS A 82 4.76 2.51 -16.94
CA CYS A 82 6.02 2.97 -17.51
C CYS A 82 7.08 1.94 -17.16
N SER A 83 8.01 1.60 -18.07
CA SER A 83 9.22 0.87 -17.70
C SER A 83 9.63 1.30 -16.30
N TRP A 84 9.61 0.36 -15.35
CA TRP A 84 9.94 0.61 -13.95
C TRP A 84 11.21 1.47 -13.91
N PRO A 85 11.37 2.41 -12.96
CA PRO A 85 12.69 2.99 -12.75
C PRO A 85 13.71 1.82 -12.76
N PRO A 86 14.87 1.97 -13.44
CA PRO A 86 15.84 0.89 -13.55
C PRO A 86 15.96 0.16 -12.22
N ALA A 87 16.13 -1.16 -12.26
CA ALA A 87 16.30 -2.01 -11.07
C ALA A 87 17.41 -1.53 -10.10
N SER A 88 18.21 -0.53 -10.49
CA SER A 88 19.20 0.16 -9.65
C SER A 88 18.67 1.36 -8.85
N LEU A 89 17.41 1.80 -9.01
CA LEU A 89 16.87 2.96 -8.30
C LEU A 89 16.04 2.53 -7.08
N PRO A 90 16.17 3.24 -5.94
CA PRO A 90 15.34 2.97 -4.77
C PRO A 90 13.84 3.12 -5.04
N HIS A 91 13.07 2.14 -4.57
CA HIS A 91 11.62 2.12 -4.59
C HIS A 91 11.01 2.58 -3.24
N CYS A 92 9.71 2.84 -3.26
CA CYS A 92 8.86 3.10 -2.11
C CYS A 92 7.68 2.14 -2.09
N LEU A 93 7.65 1.28 -1.08
CA LEU A 93 6.51 0.43 -0.75
C LEU A 93 5.68 1.10 0.35
N THR A 94 4.36 1.04 0.29
CA THR A 94 3.51 1.44 1.42
C THR A 94 2.45 0.41 1.77
N LEU A 95 2.03 0.41 3.04
CA LEU A 95 1.30 -0.72 3.59
C LEU A 95 0.33 -0.31 4.72
N PHE A 96 -0.97 -0.51 4.48
CA PHE A 96 -2.07 -0.28 5.44
C PHE A 96 -3.40 -0.91 4.95
N SER A 97 -4.47 -0.87 5.76
CA SER A 97 -5.83 -1.24 5.33
C SER A 97 -6.92 -0.39 5.98
N PHE A 98 -8.12 -0.39 5.37
CA PHE A 98 -9.27 0.34 5.90
C PHE A 98 -10.61 -0.39 5.64
N LEU A 99 -11.44 -0.53 6.67
CA LEU A 99 -12.64 -1.40 6.65
C LEU A 99 -13.85 -0.83 5.89
N CYS A 100 -13.94 0.50 5.73
CA CYS A 100 -15.02 1.12 4.94
C CYS A 100 -15.00 0.68 3.45
N CYS A 101 -13.96 -0.03 3.01
CA CYS A 101 -13.83 -0.65 1.69
C CYS A 101 -14.49 -2.02 1.54
N ARG A 102 -15.22 -2.48 2.57
CA ARG A 102 -15.99 -3.73 2.54
C ARG A 102 -17.06 -3.74 1.43
N PHE A 103 -17.56 -2.57 1.02
CA PHE A 103 -18.61 -2.43 0.03
C PHE A 103 -18.02 -2.15 -1.36
N ILE A 104 -18.25 -3.08 -2.30
CA ILE A 104 -17.72 -3.01 -3.69
C ILE A 104 -18.11 -1.72 -4.39
N GLN A 105 -19.35 -1.28 -4.19
CA GLN A 105 -19.94 -0.11 -4.85
C GLN A 105 -19.82 1.17 -4.01
N GLY A 106 -19.03 1.13 -2.93
CA GLY A 106 -18.86 2.27 -2.03
C GLY A 106 -19.87 2.32 -0.89
N SER A 107 -19.83 3.42 -0.14
CA SER A 107 -20.66 3.70 1.03
C SER A 107 -21.01 5.19 1.12
N ALA A 108 -21.98 5.53 1.97
CA ALA A 108 -22.31 6.92 2.31
C ALA A 108 -21.47 7.47 3.47
N THR A 109 -20.19 7.05 3.56
CA THR A 109 -19.31 7.46 4.66
C THR A 109 -18.93 8.93 4.51
N ARG A 110 -19.13 9.73 5.56
CA ARG A 110 -18.90 11.18 5.52
C ARG A 110 -17.43 11.59 5.45
N ASN A 111 -16.60 11.01 6.32
CA ASN A 111 -15.17 11.28 6.36
C ASN A 111 -14.41 9.97 6.20
N PRO A 112 -14.35 9.38 4.99
CA PRO A 112 -13.59 8.16 4.76
C PRO A 112 -12.09 8.45 4.75
N TYR A 113 -11.28 7.44 5.06
CA TYR A 113 -9.87 7.47 4.65
C TYR A 113 -9.80 7.33 3.12
N VAL A 114 -9.11 8.26 2.47
CA VAL A 114 -8.85 8.24 1.03
C VAL A 114 -7.36 8.46 0.79
N PHE A 115 -6.71 7.49 0.15
CA PHE A 115 -5.34 7.63 -0.29
C PHE A 115 -5.32 8.13 -1.73
N TYR A 116 -4.49 9.14 -2.00
CA TYR A 116 -4.40 9.77 -3.32
C TYR A 116 -2.99 10.20 -3.73
N HIS A 117 -1.98 9.89 -2.90
CA HIS A 117 -0.57 10.14 -3.18
C HIS A 117 0.12 8.96 -3.87
N TRP A 118 -0.63 8.22 -4.71
CA TRP A 118 -0.13 7.08 -5.51
C TRP A 118 1.15 7.40 -6.27
N ARG A 119 1.31 8.67 -6.61
CA ARG A 119 2.41 9.23 -7.39
C ARG A 119 3.78 9.16 -6.70
N HIS A 120 3.79 8.96 -5.39
CA HIS A 120 4.98 8.84 -4.54
C HIS A 120 5.32 7.41 -4.13
N ILE A 121 4.54 6.40 -4.57
CA ILE A 121 4.75 5.01 -4.20
C ILE A 121 4.84 4.12 -5.43
N ASP A 122 5.73 3.13 -5.36
CA ASP A 122 5.97 2.14 -6.41
C ASP A 122 5.15 0.87 -6.20
N ILE A 123 4.91 0.49 -4.95
CA ILE A 123 4.17 -0.73 -4.59
C ILE A 123 3.22 -0.42 -3.44
N PHE A 124 1.96 -0.84 -3.59
CA PHE A 124 0.99 -0.79 -2.51
C PHE A 124 0.75 -2.20 -1.97
N VAL A 125 0.71 -2.36 -0.66
CA VAL A 125 0.36 -3.63 -0.02
C VAL A 125 -0.86 -3.44 0.86
N TYR A 126 -1.91 -4.19 0.57
CA TYR A 126 -3.11 -4.19 1.39
C TYR A 126 -2.96 -5.17 2.55
N PHE A 127 -2.74 -4.62 3.75
CA PHE A 127 -2.33 -5.41 4.91
C PHE A 127 -3.44 -5.69 5.91
N SER A 128 -3.54 -6.91 6.40
CA SER A 128 -4.37 -7.25 7.56
C SER A 128 -3.83 -8.47 8.30
N HIS A 129 -4.38 -8.77 9.47
CA HIS A 129 -4.00 -9.93 10.32
C HIS A 129 -4.71 -11.23 9.93
N HIS A 130 -5.39 -11.26 8.78
CA HIS A 130 -5.98 -12.48 8.26
C HIS A 130 -4.95 -13.28 7.49
N THR A 131 -4.91 -14.60 7.70
CA THR A 131 -3.91 -15.48 7.11
C THR A 131 -3.74 -15.29 5.61
N VAL A 132 -4.86 -15.09 4.92
CA VAL A 132 -4.88 -14.64 3.53
C VAL A 132 -5.72 -13.39 3.43
N THR A 133 -5.07 -12.27 3.09
CA THR A 133 -5.70 -10.98 2.85
C THR A 133 -5.72 -10.69 1.36
N ILE A 134 -6.92 -10.66 0.78
CA ILE A 134 -7.14 -10.25 -0.61
C ILE A 134 -7.41 -8.74 -0.63
N PRO A 135 -6.67 -7.93 -1.40
CA PRO A 135 -6.95 -6.51 -1.55
C PRO A 135 -8.38 -6.26 -2.04
N PRO A 136 -9.15 -5.33 -1.45
CA PRO A 136 -10.46 -4.97 -1.96
C PRO A 136 -10.35 -4.41 -3.39
N VAL A 137 -11.36 -4.69 -4.21
CA VAL A 137 -11.39 -4.27 -5.62
C VAL A 137 -11.27 -2.76 -5.80
N CYS A 138 -11.78 -1.97 -4.86
CA CYS A 138 -11.70 -0.50 -4.94
C CYS A 138 -10.28 0.03 -4.78
N TRP A 139 -9.46 -0.58 -3.92
CA TRP A 139 -8.03 -0.29 -3.77
C TRP A 139 -7.26 -0.73 -5.00
N THR A 140 -7.55 -1.94 -5.48
CA THR A 140 -6.92 -2.51 -6.69
C THR A 140 -7.18 -1.60 -7.90
N ASN A 141 -8.43 -1.18 -8.11
CA ASN A 141 -8.81 -0.27 -9.20
C ASN A 141 -8.11 1.08 -9.11
N ALA A 142 -8.04 1.69 -7.92
CA ALA A 142 -7.41 2.98 -7.74
C ALA A 142 -5.89 2.92 -7.96
N ALA A 143 -5.22 1.91 -7.41
CA ALA A 143 -3.79 1.70 -7.60
C ALA A 143 -3.45 1.43 -9.07
N HIS A 144 -4.16 0.50 -9.72
CA HIS A 144 -3.93 0.15 -11.14
C HIS A 144 -4.15 1.34 -12.07
N ARG A 145 -5.15 2.20 -11.79
CA ARG A 145 -5.38 3.43 -12.55
C ARG A 145 -4.21 4.41 -12.44
N ASN A 146 -3.48 4.37 -11.32
CA ASN A 146 -2.28 5.17 -11.09
C ASN A 146 -0.99 4.40 -11.47
N GLY A 147 -1.09 3.21 -12.06
CA GLY A 147 0.07 2.40 -12.47
C GLY A 147 0.86 1.79 -11.31
N VAL A 148 0.22 1.60 -10.15
CA VAL A 148 0.83 1.03 -8.94
C VAL A 148 0.32 -0.40 -8.75
N PRO A 149 1.20 -1.43 -8.71
CA PRO A 149 0.80 -2.78 -8.34
C PRO A 149 0.36 -2.89 -6.89
N VAL A 150 -0.56 -3.81 -6.64
CA VAL A 150 -1.16 -4.08 -5.33
C VAL A 150 -0.88 -5.50 -4.89
N LEU A 151 -0.19 -5.64 -3.76
CA LEU A 151 0.03 -6.95 -3.14
C LEU A 151 -1.02 -7.23 -2.07
N GLY A 152 -1.46 -8.48 -2.01
CA GLY A 152 -2.12 -9.03 -0.84
C GLY A 152 -1.13 -9.33 0.28
N THR A 153 -1.63 -9.83 1.40
CA THR A 153 -0.78 -10.28 2.51
C THR A 153 -1.09 -11.73 2.86
N PHE A 154 -0.06 -12.57 2.87
CA PHE A 154 -0.08 -13.87 3.52
C PHE A 154 0.66 -13.74 4.84
N ILE A 155 -0.06 -13.84 5.96
CA ILE A 155 0.52 -13.67 7.28
C ILE A 155 0.21 -14.86 8.17
N THR A 156 1.16 -15.26 8.99
CA THR A 156 0.88 -16.21 10.07
C THR A 156 1.36 -15.62 11.36
N GLU A 157 0.50 -15.57 12.37
CA GLU A 157 0.81 -15.01 13.69
C GLU A 157 0.21 -15.93 14.76
N TRP A 158 0.83 -15.91 15.94
CA TRP A 158 0.37 -16.61 17.14
C TRP A 158 0.30 -18.15 16.99
N THR A 159 -0.18 -18.81 18.04
CA THR A 159 -0.32 -20.28 18.08
C THR A 159 -1.19 -20.86 16.96
N GLY A 160 -2.10 -20.06 16.39
CA GLY A 160 -2.87 -20.44 15.21
C GLY A 160 -2.02 -20.46 13.94
N GLY A 161 -1.22 -19.42 13.72
CA GLY A 161 -0.32 -19.31 12.57
C GLY A 161 0.80 -20.34 12.58
N GLU A 162 1.34 -20.65 13.76
CA GLU A 162 2.34 -21.71 13.95
C GLU A 162 1.81 -23.06 13.43
N LYS A 163 0.60 -23.44 13.83
CA LYS A 163 -0.04 -24.68 13.35
C LYS A 163 -0.27 -24.69 11.84
N VAL A 164 -0.60 -23.54 11.26
CA VAL A 164 -0.75 -23.42 9.80
C VAL A 164 0.59 -23.64 9.12
N CYS A 165 1.66 -22.96 9.57
CA CYS A 165 3.00 -23.12 9.03
C CYS A 165 3.46 -24.58 9.08
N GLU A 166 3.35 -25.22 10.24
CA GLU A 166 3.71 -26.63 10.38
C GLU A 166 2.88 -27.53 9.45
N ALA A 167 1.58 -27.26 9.30
CA ALA A 167 0.70 -28.08 8.47
C ALA A 167 1.03 -28.02 6.96
N PHE A 168 1.59 -26.93 6.44
CA PHE A 168 1.92 -26.83 5.00
C PHE A 168 3.41 -26.91 4.70
N LEU A 169 4.28 -26.37 5.56
CA LEU A 169 5.73 -26.41 5.37
C LEU A 169 6.30 -27.78 5.78
N ALA A 170 5.97 -28.28 6.98
CA ALA A 170 6.53 -29.54 7.46
C ALA A 170 5.87 -30.79 6.83
N ALA A 171 4.70 -30.63 6.20
CA ALA A 171 4.03 -31.70 5.45
C ALA A 171 4.69 -32.03 4.09
N GLY A 172 5.70 -31.25 3.67
CA GLY A 172 6.53 -31.52 2.50
C GLY A 172 6.06 -30.85 1.20
N ALA A 173 6.73 -31.18 0.10
CA ALA A 173 6.66 -30.45 -1.18
C ALA A 173 5.27 -30.38 -1.84
N GLU A 174 4.45 -31.41 -1.67
CA GLU A 174 3.09 -31.40 -2.17
C GLU A 174 2.23 -30.37 -1.44
N ALA A 175 2.39 -30.27 -0.11
CA ALA A 175 1.57 -29.40 0.73
C ALA A 175 1.90 -27.93 0.52
N TYR A 176 3.17 -27.54 0.61
CA TYR A 176 3.56 -26.16 0.33
C TYR A 176 3.32 -25.81 -1.13
N GLY A 177 3.49 -26.76 -2.06
CA GLY A 177 3.18 -26.57 -3.48
C GLY A 177 1.71 -26.23 -3.72
N ALA A 178 0.79 -26.94 -3.06
CA ALA A 178 -0.63 -26.64 -3.15
C ALA A 178 -0.99 -25.24 -2.62
N VAL A 179 -0.30 -24.77 -1.57
CA VAL A 179 -0.46 -23.40 -1.05
C VAL A 179 0.07 -22.38 -2.05
N SER A 180 1.28 -22.56 -2.59
CA SER A 180 1.87 -21.68 -3.60
C SER A 180 0.96 -21.54 -4.83
N ASP A 181 0.50 -22.66 -5.38
CA ASP A 181 -0.37 -22.70 -6.55
C ASP A 181 -1.71 -21.99 -6.26
N GLN A 182 -2.24 -22.14 -5.05
CA GLN A 182 -3.51 -21.50 -4.68
C GLN A 182 -3.38 -19.99 -4.47
N LEU A 183 -2.28 -19.51 -3.88
CA LEU A 183 -2.00 -18.08 -3.72
C LEU A 183 -1.83 -17.39 -5.09
N ALA A 184 -1.12 -18.02 -6.02
CA ALA A 184 -1.00 -17.53 -7.39
C ALA A 184 -2.36 -17.50 -8.12
N ARG A 185 -3.18 -18.55 -7.98
CA ARG A 185 -4.55 -18.59 -8.53
C ARG A 185 -5.45 -17.48 -7.94
N ILE A 186 -5.31 -17.18 -6.65
CA ILE A 186 -6.08 -16.10 -6.00
C ILE A 186 -5.67 -14.74 -6.58
N ALA A 187 -4.37 -14.45 -6.69
CA ALA A 187 -3.86 -13.22 -7.29
C ALA A 187 -4.37 -13.05 -8.73
N GLN A 188 -4.26 -14.09 -9.57
CA GLN A 188 -4.76 -14.08 -10.93
C GLN A 188 -6.29 -13.90 -11.01
N HIS A 189 -7.05 -14.59 -10.16
CA HIS A 189 -8.52 -14.53 -10.19
C HIS A 189 -9.06 -13.14 -9.80
N TYR A 190 -8.53 -12.57 -8.72
CA TYR A 190 -8.96 -11.25 -8.22
C TYR A 190 -8.20 -10.09 -8.88
N ARG A 191 -7.19 -10.39 -9.70
CA ARG A 191 -6.39 -9.44 -10.49
C ARG A 191 -5.67 -8.41 -9.62
N PHE A 192 -4.89 -8.90 -8.66
CA PHE A 192 -3.89 -8.12 -7.94
C PHE A 192 -2.51 -8.78 -8.13
N ASP A 193 -1.44 -8.08 -7.77
CA ASP A 193 -0.12 -8.27 -8.37
C ASP A 193 0.84 -9.12 -7.53
N GLY A 194 0.35 -9.83 -6.51
CA GLY A 194 1.16 -10.76 -5.73
C GLY A 194 1.04 -10.59 -4.24
N TRP A 195 2.11 -10.86 -3.49
CA TRP A 195 2.02 -11.12 -2.05
C TRP A 195 3.19 -10.58 -1.24
N LEU A 196 2.88 -9.89 -0.13
CA LEU A 196 3.78 -9.85 1.02
C LEU A 196 3.61 -11.13 1.83
N ILE A 197 4.72 -11.81 2.13
CA ILE A 197 4.77 -12.99 3.00
C ILE A 197 5.36 -12.57 4.34
N ASN A 198 4.56 -12.65 5.40
CA ASN A 198 4.99 -12.33 6.76
C ASN A 198 4.74 -13.51 7.71
N ILE A 199 5.79 -14.24 8.10
CA ILE A 199 5.68 -15.34 9.06
C ILE A 199 6.16 -14.85 10.42
N GLU A 200 5.24 -14.57 11.32
CA GLU A 200 5.51 -14.07 12.68
C GLU A 200 5.41 -15.20 13.72
N ASN A 201 5.93 -16.39 13.38
CA ASN A 201 5.97 -17.56 14.28
C ASN A 201 7.33 -18.26 14.19
N THR A 202 7.73 -18.92 15.26
CA THR A 202 8.84 -19.89 15.21
C THR A 202 8.46 -21.09 14.36
N LEU A 203 9.44 -21.66 13.65
CA LEU A 203 9.26 -22.82 12.80
C LEU A 203 10.09 -24.01 13.32
N SER A 204 9.57 -25.22 13.16
CA SER A 204 10.35 -26.44 13.36
C SER A 204 11.47 -26.55 12.32
N ALA A 205 12.48 -27.39 12.59
CA ALA A 205 13.58 -27.65 11.65
C ALA A 205 13.07 -28.09 10.27
N VAL A 206 12.05 -28.96 10.26
CA VAL A 206 11.44 -29.44 9.00
C VAL A 206 10.68 -28.32 8.28
N ALA A 207 9.98 -27.46 9.03
CA ALA A 207 9.25 -26.35 8.42
C ALA A 207 10.19 -25.29 7.82
N VAL A 208 11.25 -24.90 8.52
CA VAL A 208 12.19 -23.87 8.02
C VAL A 208 13.01 -24.37 6.82
N GLU A 209 13.39 -25.64 6.78
CA GLU A 209 14.05 -26.26 5.61
C GLU A 209 13.21 -26.12 4.34
N ASN A 210 11.88 -26.16 4.46
CA ASN A 210 10.95 -26.05 3.34
C ASN A 210 10.50 -24.61 3.02
N LEU A 211 10.88 -23.62 3.83
CA LEU A 211 10.44 -22.23 3.65
C LEU A 211 11.06 -21.58 2.41
N SER A 212 12.37 -21.72 2.20
CA SER A 212 13.02 -21.18 0.99
C SER A 212 12.50 -21.83 -0.31
N PRO A 213 12.37 -23.18 -0.41
CA PRO A 213 11.69 -23.83 -1.54
C PRO A 213 10.25 -23.36 -1.77
N PHE A 214 9.49 -23.12 -0.70
CA PHE A 214 8.13 -22.58 -0.79
C PHE A 214 8.12 -21.17 -1.40
N LEU A 215 9.00 -20.27 -0.97
CA LEU A 215 9.13 -18.92 -1.51
C LEU A 215 9.51 -18.95 -2.99
N GLN A 216 10.54 -19.73 -3.37
CA GLN A 216 10.97 -19.89 -4.76
C GLN A 216 9.83 -20.37 -5.66
N ARG A 217 9.08 -21.39 -5.20
CA ARG A 217 7.93 -21.91 -5.94
C ARG A 217 6.81 -20.87 -6.03
N LEU A 218 6.50 -20.18 -4.93
CA LEU A 218 5.46 -19.15 -4.93
C LEU A 218 5.79 -18.03 -5.91
N THR A 219 7.02 -17.51 -5.87
CA THR A 219 7.50 -16.49 -6.81
C THR A 219 7.35 -16.95 -8.25
N ALA A 220 7.81 -18.16 -8.59
CA ALA A 220 7.67 -18.70 -9.94
C ALA A 220 6.19 -18.85 -10.38
N GLN A 221 5.31 -19.30 -9.48
CA GLN A 221 3.88 -19.44 -9.79
C GLN A 221 3.20 -18.07 -9.97
N VAL A 222 3.56 -17.08 -9.14
CA VAL A 222 3.04 -15.70 -9.28
C VAL A 222 3.48 -15.09 -10.59
N HIS A 223 4.78 -15.15 -10.94
CA HIS A 223 5.29 -14.64 -12.21
C HIS A 223 4.63 -15.31 -13.43
N SER A 224 4.36 -16.61 -13.34
CA SER A 224 3.65 -17.32 -14.42
C SER A 224 2.17 -16.94 -14.53
N ALA A 225 1.52 -16.62 -13.42
CA ALA A 225 0.07 -16.37 -13.38
C ALA A 225 -0.30 -14.89 -13.59
N VAL A 226 0.59 -13.98 -13.17
CA VAL A 226 0.38 -12.53 -13.14
C VAL A 226 1.62 -11.83 -13.73
N PRO A 227 1.51 -11.24 -14.93
CA PRO A 227 2.62 -10.50 -15.54
C PRO A 227 3.09 -9.35 -14.64
N GLY A 228 4.39 -9.32 -14.33
CA GLY A 228 4.97 -8.32 -13.43
C GLY A 228 4.62 -8.50 -11.95
N GLY A 229 4.08 -9.67 -11.58
CA GLY A 229 3.73 -9.95 -10.18
C GLY A 229 4.95 -10.05 -9.27
N LEU A 230 4.75 -9.79 -7.97
CA LEU A 230 5.82 -9.68 -6.97
C LEU A 230 5.53 -10.52 -5.73
N VAL A 231 6.59 -11.09 -5.16
CA VAL A 231 6.58 -11.77 -3.86
C VAL A 231 7.66 -11.15 -2.98
N ILE A 232 7.25 -10.52 -1.89
CA ILE A 232 8.14 -9.83 -0.96
C ILE A 232 8.14 -10.58 0.37
N TRP A 233 9.31 -10.85 0.92
CA TRP A 233 9.48 -11.48 2.24
C TRP A 233 9.67 -10.43 3.32
N TYR A 234 9.05 -10.61 4.48
CA TYR A 234 9.28 -9.77 5.66
C TYR A 234 10.40 -10.36 6.55
N ASP A 235 11.32 -9.53 7.04
CA ASP A 235 12.42 -9.90 7.94
C ASP A 235 11.92 -10.38 9.30
N SER A 236 11.51 -11.65 9.40
CA SER A 236 10.97 -12.24 10.62
C SER A 236 11.71 -13.52 11.05
N VAL A 237 11.51 -14.62 10.32
CA VAL A 237 12.11 -15.93 10.64
C VAL A 237 13.51 -16.03 10.05
N LEU A 238 14.43 -16.60 10.81
CA LEU A 238 15.81 -16.87 10.40
C LEU A 238 15.96 -18.28 9.81
N GLU A 239 17.09 -18.54 9.14
CA GLU A 239 17.40 -19.85 8.54
C GLU A 239 17.32 -21.03 9.53
N ASN A 240 17.47 -20.76 10.84
CA ASN A 240 17.37 -21.77 11.90
C ASN A 240 15.93 -21.95 12.46
N GLY A 241 14.94 -21.24 11.92
CA GLY A 241 13.53 -21.30 12.32
C GLY A 241 13.15 -20.39 13.49
N ALA A 242 14.12 -19.67 14.08
CA ALA A 242 13.82 -18.72 15.14
C ALA A 242 13.14 -17.45 14.58
N LEU A 243 12.10 -16.98 15.28
CA LEU A 243 11.48 -15.69 15.00
C LEU A 243 12.31 -14.57 15.65
N ARG A 244 13.06 -13.82 14.82
CA ARG A 244 13.89 -12.71 15.28
C ARG A 244 14.19 -11.73 14.14
N TRP A 245 13.54 -10.58 14.17
CA TRP A 245 13.81 -9.47 13.25
C TRP A 245 15.26 -8.99 13.35
N GLN A 246 15.98 -8.95 12.24
CA GLN A 246 17.39 -8.52 12.18
C GLN A 246 17.54 -7.01 12.00
N ASN A 247 16.53 -6.37 11.40
CA ASN A 247 16.57 -4.96 10.97
C ASN A 247 17.64 -4.68 9.91
N GLU A 248 18.11 -5.72 9.23
CA GLU A 248 19.10 -5.67 8.16
C GLU A 248 19.01 -6.92 7.28
N LEU A 249 19.55 -6.84 6.08
CA LEU A 249 19.91 -8.04 5.33
C LEU A 249 21.25 -8.56 5.87
N ASN A 250 21.28 -9.81 6.34
CA ASN A 250 22.49 -10.50 6.77
C ASN A 250 22.46 -11.99 6.40
N GLU A 251 23.53 -12.74 6.71
CA GLU A 251 23.62 -14.16 6.33
C GLU A 251 22.49 -15.03 6.92
N GLN A 252 21.85 -14.64 8.03
CA GLN A 252 20.79 -15.41 8.67
C GLN A 252 19.43 -15.32 7.95
N ASN A 253 19.21 -14.28 7.13
CA ASN A 253 17.95 -14.08 6.39
C ASN A 253 18.14 -14.00 4.86
N ARG A 254 19.39 -13.95 4.38
CA ARG A 254 19.74 -13.90 2.95
C ARG A 254 19.11 -15.03 2.13
N VAL A 255 19.04 -16.24 2.68
CA VAL A 255 18.44 -17.40 1.99
C VAL A 255 16.99 -17.17 1.56
N PHE A 256 16.25 -16.31 2.26
CA PHE A 256 14.87 -15.95 1.91
C PHE A 256 14.83 -14.80 0.90
N PHE A 257 15.74 -13.82 1.03
CA PHE A 257 15.89 -12.74 0.05
C PHE A 257 16.25 -13.26 -1.35
N ASP A 258 17.14 -14.25 -1.42
CA ASP A 258 17.54 -14.90 -2.68
C ASP A 258 16.42 -15.79 -3.26
N ALA A 259 15.39 -16.11 -2.47
CA ALA A 259 14.27 -16.96 -2.87
C ALA A 259 13.06 -16.20 -3.44
N CYS A 260 13.02 -14.87 -3.33
CA CYS A 260 11.89 -14.05 -3.78
C CYS A 260 12.31 -12.70 -4.37
N ASP A 261 11.35 -11.86 -4.75
CA ASP A 261 11.60 -10.62 -5.49
C ASP A 261 12.20 -9.51 -4.62
N GLY A 262 11.89 -9.48 -3.34
CA GLY A 262 12.48 -8.51 -2.42
C GLY A 262 12.34 -8.85 -0.94
N LEU A 263 13.05 -8.09 -0.11
CA LEU A 263 13.06 -8.19 1.35
C LEU A 263 12.58 -6.88 1.98
N PHE A 264 11.53 -6.95 2.79
CA PHE A 264 11.12 -5.88 3.69
C PHE A 264 11.82 -6.11 5.04
N ILE A 265 12.81 -5.27 5.38
CA ILE A 265 13.48 -5.31 6.69
C ILE A 265 12.72 -4.53 7.76
N ASN A 266 12.74 -5.03 9.01
CA ASN A 266 12.02 -4.44 10.13
C ASN A 266 12.52 -3.01 10.47
N TYR A 267 11.71 -2.24 11.20
CA TYR A 267 11.87 -0.79 11.38
C TYR A 267 12.82 -0.33 12.50
N ASN A 268 13.35 -1.22 13.35
CA ASN A 268 14.27 -0.89 14.46
C ASN A 268 15.75 -0.87 14.04
N TRP A 269 16.05 -0.44 12.82
CA TRP A 269 17.40 -0.37 12.29
C TRP A 269 18.15 0.88 12.80
N LYS A 270 19.47 0.86 12.61
CA LYS A 270 20.41 1.97 12.84
C LYS A 270 21.23 2.17 11.57
N GLU A 271 21.92 3.30 11.41
CA GLU A 271 22.63 3.60 10.16
C GLU A 271 23.66 2.52 9.77
N GLU A 272 24.36 1.93 10.74
CA GLU A 272 25.26 0.80 10.55
C GLU A 272 24.59 -0.45 9.93
N HIS A 273 23.31 -0.68 10.22
CA HIS A 273 22.52 -1.76 9.62
C HIS A 273 22.28 -1.49 8.12
N LEU A 274 22.10 -0.22 7.75
CA LEU A 274 21.93 0.18 6.35
C LEU A 274 23.22 -0.03 5.55
N GLU A 275 24.37 0.29 6.13
CA GLU A 275 25.67 0.07 5.50
C GLU A 275 25.93 -1.42 5.23
N ARG A 276 25.67 -2.27 6.22
CA ARG A 276 25.81 -3.73 6.09
C ARG A 276 24.82 -4.29 5.06
N THR A 277 23.56 -3.86 5.13
CA THR A 277 22.51 -4.22 4.16
C THR A 277 22.92 -3.84 2.74
N ARG A 278 23.35 -2.59 2.51
CA ARG A 278 23.75 -2.09 1.19
C ARG A 278 24.93 -2.85 0.62
N ARG A 279 25.91 -3.19 1.46
CA ARG A 279 27.06 -4.00 1.07
C ARG A 279 26.65 -5.41 0.67
N LEU A 280 25.79 -6.06 1.47
CA LEU A 280 25.40 -7.45 1.23
C LEU A 280 24.42 -7.60 0.06
N ALA A 281 23.48 -6.67 -0.11
CA ALA A 281 22.50 -6.69 -1.20
C ALA A 281 23.15 -6.51 -2.58
N GLY A 282 24.33 -5.91 -2.66
CA GLY A 282 25.10 -5.78 -3.89
C GLY A 282 24.33 -5.03 -4.98
N GLN A 283 24.01 -5.73 -6.08
CA GLN A 283 23.24 -5.18 -7.20
C GLN A 283 21.73 -5.16 -6.94
N ARG A 284 21.23 -6.02 -6.04
CA ARG A 284 19.81 -6.08 -5.63
C ARG A 284 19.48 -5.11 -4.49
N HIS A 285 20.23 -4.03 -4.35
CA HIS A 285 20.04 -3.08 -3.25
C HIS A 285 18.68 -2.37 -3.30
N ALA A 286 18.09 -2.22 -4.49
CA ALA A 286 16.74 -1.69 -4.67
C ALA A 286 15.63 -2.69 -4.29
N ASP A 287 15.96 -3.99 -4.16
CA ASP A 287 15.01 -5.03 -3.76
C ASP A 287 14.93 -5.17 -2.22
N VAL A 288 15.71 -4.38 -1.47
CA VAL A 288 15.64 -4.31 -0.01
C VAL A 288 14.88 -3.05 0.42
N TYR A 289 13.69 -3.24 0.96
CA TYR A 289 12.79 -2.21 1.44
C TYR A 289 12.97 -2.01 2.94
N VAL A 290 13.57 -0.88 3.31
CA VAL A 290 13.85 -0.54 4.71
C VAL A 290 12.59 -0.02 5.40
N GLY A 291 12.14 -0.69 6.45
CA GLY A 291 10.93 -0.33 7.18
C GLY A 291 10.99 1.03 7.86
N VAL A 292 9.95 1.84 7.67
CA VAL A 292 9.72 3.11 8.35
C VAL A 292 8.37 3.03 9.06
N ASP A 293 8.38 2.82 10.38
CA ASP A 293 7.14 2.79 11.17
C ASP A 293 6.66 4.21 11.46
N VAL A 294 5.60 4.63 10.76
CA VAL A 294 5.04 5.99 10.92
C VAL A 294 4.43 6.18 12.31
N PHE A 295 4.03 5.12 13.02
CA PHE A 295 3.58 5.24 14.42
C PHE A 295 4.71 5.37 15.43
N ALA A 296 5.97 5.31 14.99
CA ALA A 296 7.16 5.38 15.82
C ALA A 296 7.18 4.37 16.99
N ARG A 297 6.83 3.10 16.76
CA ARG A 297 6.84 2.10 17.82
C ARG A 297 8.24 1.53 18.01
N GLY A 298 8.73 1.66 19.24
CA GLY A 298 10.05 1.18 19.62
C GLY A 298 11.13 2.23 19.37
N ASP A 299 12.35 1.77 19.15
CA ASP A 299 13.53 2.61 18.98
C ASP A 299 13.80 2.89 17.49
N VAL A 300 12.97 3.75 16.90
CA VAL A 300 13.05 4.16 15.48
C VAL A 300 13.65 5.57 15.32
N VAL A 301 14.11 5.90 14.11
CA VAL A 301 14.69 7.22 13.80
C VAL A 301 13.67 8.36 13.88
N GLY A 302 12.44 8.11 13.45
CA GLY A 302 11.34 9.08 13.48
C GLY A 302 10.03 8.47 12.99
N GLY A 303 8.91 9.10 13.36
CA GLY A 303 7.59 8.76 12.85
C GLY A 303 6.68 9.98 12.79
N GLY A 304 5.42 9.79 12.40
CA GLY A 304 4.51 10.87 12.06
C GLY A 304 5.13 11.79 11.01
N PHE A 305 5.07 13.10 11.24
CA PHE A 305 5.70 14.10 10.36
C PHE A 305 7.24 14.04 10.32
N ASP A 306 7.88 13.34 11.27
CA ASP A 306 9.33 13.14 11.28
C ASP A 306 9.78 11.90 10.47
N SER A 307 8.87 11.20 9.80
CA SER A 307 9.20 10.02 8.98
C SER A 307 10.18 10.33 7.83
N HIS A 308 10.27 11.59 7.40
CA HIS A 308 11.23 12.06 6.40
C HIS A 308 12.69 11.87 6.85
N LYS A 309 12.96 11.90 8.16
CA LYS A 309 14.30 11.65 8.73
C LYS A 309 14.76 10.21 8.49
N SER A 310 13.84 9.26 8.56
CA SER A 310 14.12 7.86 8.23
C SER A 310 14.40 7.71 6.73
N LEU A 311 13.56 8.32 5.88
CA LEU A 311 13.73 8.27 4.43
C LEU A 311 15.04 8.91 3.96
N SER A 312 15.46 10.03 4.55
CA SER A 312 16.70 10.70 4.18
C SER A 312 17.93 9.82 4.42
N LEU A 313 18.00 9.11 5.55
CA LEU A 313 19.06 8.13 5.83
C LEU A 313 19.00 6.93 4.88
N ILE A 314 17.82 6.39 4.62
CA ILE A 314 17.65 5.26 3.68
C ILE A 314 18.16 5.64 2.29
N ARG A 315 17.81 6.84 1.80
CA ARG A 315 18.22 7.33 0.48
C ARG A 315 19.71 7.65 0.39
N LYS A 316 20.32 8.16 1.48
CA LYS A 316 21.77 8.33 1.57
C LYS A 316 22.53 7.03 1.29
N HIS A 317 21.96 5.88 1.66
CA HIS A 317 22.53 4.55 1.41
C HIS A 317 22.03 3.88 0.12
N SER A 318 21.27 4.58 -0.72
CA SER A 318 20.70 4.05 -1.98
C SER A 318 19.84 2.79 -1.80
N LEU A 319 19.14 2.67 -0.68
CA LEU A 319 18.22 1.56 -0.39
C LEU A 319 16.77 1.98 -0.62
N SER A 320 15.90 1.01 -0.91
CA SER A 320 14.45 1.21 -1.01
C SER A 320 13.83 1.40 0.37
N ALA A 321 12.62 1.96 0.43
CA ALA A 321 11.92 2.23 1.68
C ALA A 321 10.56 1.52 1.70
N ALA A 322 10.13 1.07 2.87
CA ALA A 322 8.78 0.60 3.14
C ALA A 322 8.12 1.51 4.20
N ILE A 323 7.24 2.41 3.77
CA ILE A 323 6.46 3.28 4.66
C ILE A 323 5.32 2.47 5.27
N PHE A 324 5.48 2.15 6.55
CA PHE A 324 4.58 1.29 7.26
C PHE A 324 3.55 2.08 8.07
N ALA A 325 2.28 1.73 7.88
CA ALA A 325 1.14 2.35 8.55
C ALA A 325 1.03 3.88 8.41
N PRO A 326 1.12 4.45 7.18
CA PRO A 326 0.87 5.89 6.96
C PRO A 326 -0.57 6.30 7.28
N GLY A 327 -1.49 5.35 7.45
CA GLY A 327 -2.83 5.56 8.02
C GLY A 327 -2.80 6.29 9.38
N TRP A 328 -1.64 6.36 10.03
CA TRP A 328 -1.36 7.27 11.15
C TRP A 328 -1.94 8.67 10.95
N VAL A 329 -1.85 9.26 9.75
CA VAL A 329 -2.39 10.61 9.49
C VAL A 329 -3.86 10.70 9.89
N TYR A 330 -4.66 9.70 9.51
CA TYR A 330 -6.09 9.66 9.80
C TYR A 330 -6.37 9.13 11.21
N GLU A 331 -5.69 8.07 11.62
CA GLU A 331 -5.96 7.39 12.89
C GLU A 331 -5.48 8.18 14.11
N HIS A 332 -4.40 8.95 13.96
CA HIS A 332 -3.80 9.72 15.05
C HIS A 332 -4.25 11.18 15.06
N LEU A 333 -4.25 11.86 13.91
CA LEU A 333 -4.65 13.27 13.83
C LEU A 333 -6.17 13.45 13.66
N GLY A 334 -6.87 12.37 13.30
CA GLY A 334 -8.31 12.36 13.13
C GLY A 334 -8.75 12.68 11.70
N ALA A 335 -10.05 12.50 11.48
CA ALA A 335 -10.68 12.76 10.20
C ALA A 335 -10.87 14.26 9.90
N GLU A 336 -10.83 15.09 10.94
CA GLU A 336 -10.90 16.55 10.82
C GLU A 336 -9.61 17.06 10.18
N ASN A 337 -9.72 17.76 9.04
CA ASN A 337 -8.59 18.23 8.22
C ASN A 337 -7.72 17.11 7.61
N PHE A 338 -8.24 15.89 7.48
CA PHE A 338 -7.49 14.75 6.92
C PHE A 338 -6.75 15.10 5.62
N LEU A 339 -7.42 15.71 4.63
CA LEU A 339 -6.78 16.04 3.35
C LEU A 339 -5.58 16.99 3.49
N GLN A 340 -5.65 17.96 4.42
CA GLN A 340 -4.54 18.89 4.68
C GLN A 340 -3.38 18.17 5.36
N ASN A 341 -3.68 17.34 6.37
CA ASN A 341 -2.67 16.56 7.07
C ASN A 341 -2.01 15.51 6.16
N GLU A 342 -2.77 14.90 5.25
CA GLU A 342 -2.29 13.94 4.26
C GLU A 342 -1.33 14.64 3.28
N ASN A 343 -1.73 15.79 2.71
CA ASN A 343 -0.84 16.60 1.87
C ASN A 343 0.45 17.01 2.58
N LYS A 344 0.35 17.47 3.83
CA LYS A 344 1.52 17.82 4.64
C LYS A 344 2.44 16.62 4.88
N PHE A 345 1.86 15.47 5.25
CA PHE A 345 2.63 14.25 5.50
C PHE A 345 3.40 13.83 4.25
N TRP A 346 2.73 13.67 3.11
CA TRP A 346 3.39 13.26 1.88
C TRP A 346 4.31 14.33 1.29
N GLY A 347 3.98 15.62 1.47
CA GLY A 347 4.84 16.73 1.08
C GLY A 347 6.20 16.70 1.79
N LEU A 348 6.22 16.40 3.09
CA LEU A 348 7.47 16.24 3.86
C LEU A 348 8.33 15.04 3.38
N LEU A 349 7.71 14.05 2.73
CA LEU A 349 8.42 12.87 2.21
C LEU A 349 8.84 13.03 0.74
N ALA A 350 8.23 13.97 0.00
CA ALA A 350 8.27 14.03 -1.46
C ALA A 350 9.69 14.03 -2.03
N ASP A 351 10.62 14.77 -1.41
CA ASP A 351 12.02 14.89 -1.85
C ASP A 351 12.80 13.56 -1.77
N TYR A 352 12.32 12.61 -0.97
CA TYR A 352 12.93 11.30 -0.77
C TYR A 352 12.20 10.18 -1.52
N LEU A 353 11.11 10.50 -2.23
CA LEU A 353 10.27 9.52 -2.90
C LEU A 353 10.38 9.65 -4.42
N PRO A 354 10.45 8.53 -5.16
CA PRO A 354 10.37 8.60 -6.60
C PRO A 354 8.99 9.15 -6.99
N THR A 355 9.00 10.11 -7.91
CA THR A 355 7.76 10.57 -8.55
C THR A 355 7.59 9.77 -9.83
N HIS A 356 6.56 8.92 -9.90
CA HIS A 356 6.22 8.09 -11.09
C HIS A 356 6.26 8.86 -12.44
N ARG A 357 6.22 8.21 -13.60
CA ARG A 357 5.90 8.79 -14.92
C ARG A 357 4.38 8.70 -15.19
N ILE A 358 3.73 9.60 -15.94
CA ILE A 358 2.55 9.20 -16.74
C ILE A 358 3.08 8.80 -18.12
N CYS A 359 2.81 7.57 -18.57
CA CYS A 359 3.39 7.05 -19.81
C CYS A 359 2.38 6.72 -20.90
N THR A 360 1.09 6.95 -20.64
CA THR A 360 0.01 6.67 -21.59
C THR A 360 -0.91 7.86 -21.74
N LEU A 361 -1.36 8.09 -22.97
CA LEU A 361 -2.45 9.00 -23.32
C LEU A 361 -3.67 8.18 -23.81
N PRO A 362 -4.90 8.71 -23.69
CA PRO A 362 -5.25 10.03 -23.15
C PRO A 362 -5.19 10.10 -21.62
N LEU A 363 -4.77 11.26 -21.09
CA LEU A 363 -4.98 11.62 -19.68
C LEU A 363 -6.26 12.45 -19.58
N ALA A 364 -7.22 11.99 -18.77
CA ALA A 364 -8.43 12.72 -18.45
C ALA A 364 -8.70 12.63 -16.96
N THR A 365 -8.96 13.76 -16.31
CA THR A 365 -9.30 13.83 -14.90
C THR A 365 -10.09 15.11 -14.62
N SER A 366 -11.12 14.97 -13.79
CA SER A 366 -11.83 16.06 -13.12
C SER A 366 -11.32 16.23 -11.67
N PHE A 367 -10.26 15.50 -11.31
CA PHE A 367 -9.67 15.46 -9.98
C PHE A 367 -10.60 14.89 -8.90
N SER A 368 -11.46 13.94 -9.29
CA SER A 368 -12.33 13.28 -8.31
C SER A 368 -11.54 12.32 -7.42
N LEU A 369 -11.59 12.53 -6.10
CA LEU A 369 -10.96 11.65 -5.11
C LEU A 369 -11.67 10.30 -4.94
N GLY A 370 -12.78 10.06 -5.65
CA GLY A 370 -13.66 8.91 -5.39
C GLY A 370 -14.46 9.07 -4.09
N MET A 371 -14.66 10.31 -3.66
CA MET A 371 -15.52 10.70 -2.53
C MET A 371 -15.97 12.14 -2.68
N GLY A 372 -17.00 12.53 -1.95
CA GLY A 372 -17.51 13.90 -1.92
C GLY A 372 -18.57 14.10 -0.85
N THR A 373 -18.84 15.36 -0.50
CA THR A 373 -20.05 15.72 0.28
C THR A 373 -21.31 15.73 -0.57
N SER A 374 -21.14 15.78 -1.89
CA SER A 374 -22.15 15.64 -2.93
C SER A 374 -21.50 15.06 -4.19
N ARG A 375 -22.31 14.66 -5.17
CA ARG A 375 -21.84 14.24 -6.49
C ARG A 375 -22.29 15.22 -7.56
N PHE A 376 -21.36 15.58 -8.43
CA PHE A 376 -21.52 16.54 -9.49
C PHE A 376 -21.45 15.89 -10.86
N LEU A 377 -22.22 16.42 -11.80
CA LEU A 377 -22.16 16.11 -13.22
C LEU A 377 -22.30 17.39 -14.02
N THR A 378 -21.35 17.67 -14.92
CA THR A 378 -21.34 18.90 -15.72
C THR A 378 -21.45 20.18 -14.90
N GLY A 379 -20.82 20.21 -13.72
CA GLY A 379 -20.81 21.36 -12.82
C GLY A 379 -22.10 21.54 -12.00
N LYS A 380 -23.05 20.61 -12.08
CA LYS A 380 -24.30 20.65 -11.30
C LYS A 380 -24.29 19.58 -10.24
N GLU A 381 -24.78 19.92 -9.05
CA GLU A 381 -25.03 18.96 -7.97
C GLU A 381 -26.20 18.06 -8.35
N GLU A 382 -25.94 16.76 -8.54
CA GLU A 382 -26.94 15.76 -8.94
C GLU A 382 -27.39 14.92 -7.74
N GLU A 383 -26.43 14.45 -6.93
CA GLU A 383 -26.71 13.61 -5.76
C GLU A 383 -26.16 14.31 -4.51
N PRO A 384 -27.01 14.96 -3.70
CA PRO A 384 -26.58 15.56 -2.45
C PRO A 384 -26.30 14.48 -1.40
N GLY A 385 -25.28 14.69 -0.57
CA GLY A 385 -24.94 13.81 0.55
C GLY A 385 -23.61 13.07 0.37
N PRO A 386 -23.03 12.60 1.49
CA PRO A 386 -21.71 12.02 1.49
C PRO A 386 -21.69 10.71 0.70
N TRP A 387 -20.64 10.53 -0.09
CA TRP A 387 -20.39 9.29 -0.79
C TRP A 387 -18.90 8.98 -0.84
N TYR A 388 -18.58 7.69 -0.90
CA TYR A 388 -17.24 7.16 -0.98
C TYR A 388 -17.24 5.94 -1.88
N ASN A 389 -16.52 5.99 -2.98
CA ASN A 389 -16.19 4.85 -3.82
C ASN A 389 -14.80 5.07 -4.44
N LEU A 390 -13.78 4.48 -3.83
CA LEU A 390 -12.39 4.61 -4.29
C LEU A 390 -12.19 4.06 -5.73
N SER A 391 -13.04 3.14 -6.22
CA SER A 391 -12.98 2.72 -7.63
C SER A 391 -13.28 3.87 -8.61
N ALA A 392 -14.00 4.90 -8.16
CA ALA A 392 -14.31 6.11 -8.91
C ALA A 392 -13.26 7.21 -8.77
N GLN A 393 -12.16 6.96 -8.03
CA GLN A 393 -11.05 7.91 -7.94
C GLN A 393 -10.38 8.07 -9.31
N GLU A 394 -10.17 9.30 -9.74
CA GLU A 394 -9.46 9.65 -10.97
C GLU A 394 -8.00 9.97 -10.68
N ILE A 395 -7.17 10.12 -11.72
CA ILE A 395 -5.75 10.45 -11.56
C ILE A 395 -5.63 11.83 -10.89
N GLN A 396 -4.87 11.89 -9.80
CA GLN A 396 -4.67 13.10 -8.99
C GLN A 396 -3.38 13.83 -9.39
N PRO A 397 -3.31 15.16 -9.22
CA PRO A 397 -2.13 15.94 -9.56
C PRO A 397 -1.06 15.81 -8.46
N LEU A 398 0.11 16.37 -8.72
CA LEU A 398 1.10 16.65 -7.67
C LEU A 398 0.55 17.78 -6.79
N TYR A 399 0.40 17.49 -5.49
CA TYR A 399 0.04 18.50 -4.50
C TYR A 399 1.33 19.12 -3.96
N MET A 400 1.67 20.29 -4.49
CA MET A 400 2.87 21.03 -4.08
C MET A 400 2.46 22.14 -3.12
N GLU A 401 3.10 22.19 -1.95
CA GLU A 401 3.20 23.42 -1.18
C GLU A 401 4.41 24.18 -1.72
N SER A 402 4.21 25.08 -2.69
CA SER A 402 5.28 26.03 -3.00
C SER A 402 5.38 27.02 -1.84
N GLU A 403 6.57 27.15 -1.25
CA GLU A 403 6.85 28.27 -0.36
C GLU A 403 6.70 29.57 -1.17
N GLY A 404 5.51 30.18 -1.13
CA GLY A 404 5.35 31.61 -1.28
C GLY A 404 4.33 32.14 -2.29
N GLN A 405 3.72 31.35 -3.19
CA GLN A 405 2.86 31.98 -4.23
C GLN A 405 1.53 31.27 -4.52
N LEU A 406 1.55 29.98 -4.88
CA LEU A 406 0.32 29.23 -5.17
C LEU A 406 0.28 27.89 -4.43
N LEU A 407 -0.91 27.55 -3.94
CA LEU A 407 -1.24 26.35 -3.19
C LEU A 407 -2.27 25.54 -3.95
N THR A 408 -1.98 24.24 -4.10
CA THR A 408 -2.92 23.27 -4.66
C THR A 408 -3.60 22.48 -3.54
N SER A 409 -4.91 22.38 -3.59
CA SER A 409 -5.69 21.63 -2.62
C SER A 409 -6.92 21.00 -3.28
N CYS A 410 -7.45 19.94 -2.67
CA CYS A 410 -8.73 19.39 -3.09
C CYS A 410 -9.89 20.31 -2.66
N CYS A 411 -10.86 20.54 -3.54
CA CYS A 411 -12.12 21.21 -3.25
C CYS A 411 -13.26 20.20 -3.29
N LEU A 412 -14.06 20.14 -2.22
CA LEU A 412 -15.23 19.23 -2.13
C LEU A 412 -16.56 19.95 -2.35
N GLN A 413 -16.53 21.28 -2.35
CA GLN A 413 -17.71 22.14 -2.42
C GLN A 413 -18.21 22.35 -3.85
N ASP A 414 -17.31 22.19 -4.84
CA ASP A 414 -17.62 22.41 -6.25
C ASP A 414 -16.78 21.46 -7.11
N ALA A 415 -17.39 20.86 -8.12
CA ALA A 415 -16.72 19.95 -9.04
C ALA A 415 -17.44 19.90 -10.40
N TRP A 416 -16.68 19.64 -11.47
CA TRP A 416 -17.28 19.40 -12.78
C TRP A 416 -17.94 18.02 -12.86
N CYS A 417 -17.20 16.97 -12.48
CA CYS A 417 -17.68 15.59 -12.42
C CYS A 417 -17.13 14.92 -11.16
N GLY A 418 -17.91 14.03 -10.55
CA GLY A 418 -17.50 13.28 -9.37
C GLY A 418 -17.75 14.08 -8.09
N GLY A 419 -16.81 14.05 -7.13
CA GLY A 419 -17.04 14.56 -5.78
C GLY A 419 -16.05 15.63 -5.33
N SER A 420 -15.11 15.97 -6.21
CA SER A 420 -14.10 16.96 -5.92
C SER A 420 -13.48 17.54 -7.20
N SER A 421 -12.89 18.72 -7.06
CA SER A 421 -12.05 19.37 -8.07
C SER A 421 -10.71 19.80 -7.49
N LEU A 422 -9.78 20.20 -8.35
CA LEU A 422 -8.52 20.85 -7.94
C LEU A 422 -8.77 22.34 -7.72
N ARG A 423 -8.49 22.82 -6.50
CA ARG A 423 -8.42 24.25 -6.19
C ARG A 423 -6.97 24.72 -6.19
N VAL A 424 -6.71 25.72 -7.01
CA VAL A 424 -5.47 26.50 -7.02
C VAL A 424 -5.78 27.86 -6.40
N GLN A 425 -5.06 28.22 -5.34
CA GLN A 425 -5.27 29.48 -4.63
C GLN A 425 -3.92 30.11 -4.27
N GLY A 426 -3.85 31.43 -4.26
CA GLY A 426 -2.64 32.14 -3.84
C GLY A 426 -2.59 33.56 -4.37
N THR A 427 -1.40 34.14 -4.32
CA THR A 427 -1.14 35.53 -4.71
C THR A 427 -0.06 35.55 -5.78
N ILE A 428 -0.31 36.27 -6.87
CA ILE A 428 0.70 36.56 -7.89
C ILE A 428 1.50 37.78 -7.42
N PRO A 429 2.83 37.67 -7.23
CA PRO A 429 3.64 38.80 -6.81
C PRO A 429 3.60 39.95 -7.82
N ALA A 430 3.74 41.18 -7.32
CA ALA A 430 3.84 42.34 -8.20
C ALA A 430 5.07 42.24 -9.11
N GLY A 431 4.87 42.43 -10.41
CA GLY A 431 5.92 42.32 -11.43
C GLY A 431 6.05 40.93 -12.06
N GLU A 432 5.37 39.91 -11.53
CA GLU A 432 5.28 38.60 -12.18
C GLU A 432 4.19 38.61 -13.25
N GLU A 433 4.59 38.41 -14.51
CA GLU A 433 3.65 38.31 -15.63
C GLU A 433 3.06 36.89 -15.77
N ARG A 434 3.72 35.89 -15.18
CA ARG A 434 3.37 34.48 -15.33
C ARG A 434 3.74 33.67 -14.10
N VAL A 435 2.78 32.89 -13.59
CA VAL A 435 3.02 31.89 -12.55
C VAL A 435 2.50 30.55 -13.05
N ALA A 436 3.26 29.48 -12.81
CA ALA A 436 2.92 28.13 -13.24
C ALA A 436 3.02 27.14 -12.08
N ILE A 437 2.17 26.10 -12.11
CA ILE A 437 2.23 24.97 -11.18
C ILE A 437 2.31 23.70 -12.00
N ARG A 438 3.26 22.85 -11.64
CA ARG A 438 3.38 21.52 -12.24
C ARG A 438 2.31 20.59 -11.65
N LEU A 439 1.33 20.21 -12.46
CA LEU A 439 0.30 19.25 -12.05
C LEU A 439 0.70 17.80 -12.34
N PHE A 440 1.35 17.56 -13.48
CA PHE A 440 1.67 16.22 -13.96
C PHE A 440 3.10 16.14 -14.48
N SER A 441 3.61 14.91 -14.52
CA SER A 441 4.88 14.57 -15.15
C SER A 441 4.65 13.41 -16.12
N PHE A 442 5.18 13.54 -17.33
CA PHE A 442 5.03 12.55 -18.39
C PHE A 442 6.38 11.94 -18.77
N GLN A 443 6.38 10.67 -19.18
CA GLN A 443 7.55 9.96 -19.71
C GLN A 443 7.13 9.12 -20.89
N MET A 444 6.94 9.80 -22.01
CA MET A 444 6.64 9.18 -23.29
C MET A 444 7.13 10.08 -24.39
N GLN A 445 7.25 9.53 -25.60
CA GLN A 445 7.47 10.35 -26.77
C GLN A 445 6.27 11.29 -26.97
N ALA A 446 6.55 12.58 -27.15
CA ALA A 446 5.50 13.56 -27.44
C ALA A 446 4.80 13.18 -28.75
N PRO A 447 3.47 12.97 -28.75
CA PRO A 447 2.77 12.64 -29.98
C PRO A 447 2.76 13.88 -30.91
N PRO A 448 2.69 13.67 -32.24
CA PRO A 448 2.80 14.75 -33.22
C PRO A 448 1.66 15.78 -33.14
N LYS A 449 0.53 15.40 -32.53
CA LYS A 449 -0.60 16.27 -32.26
C LYS A 449 -1.14 15.97 -30.86
N LEU A 450 -1.39 17.02 -30.10
CA LEU A 450 -2.02 16.95 -28.78
C LEU A 450 -3.28 17.79 -28.78
N PHE A 451 -4.32 17.24 -28.17
CA PHE A 451 -5.53 17.98 -27.84
C PHE A 451 -5.53 18.22 -26.33
N LEU A 452 -5.48 19.49 -25.94
CA LEU A 452 -5.52 19.92 -24.56
C LEU A 452 -6.86 20.60 -24.30
N ASN A 453 -7.54 20.17 -23.25
CA ASN A 453 -8.80 20.77 -22.80
C ASN A 453 -8.68 21.05 -21.30
N LEU A 454 -8.99 22.28 -20.92
CA LEU A 454 -9.10 22.71 -19.54
C LEU A 454 -10.48 23.29 -19.30
N LEU A 455 -11.20 22.71 -18.35
CA LEU A 455 -12.38 23.31 -17.77
C LEU A 455 -11.98 23.86 -16.40
N TYR A 456 -12.23 25.15 -16.18
CA TYR A 456 -11.90 25.82 -14.94
C TYR A 456 -12.99 26.83 -14.57
N LYS A 457 -13.02 27.18 -13.29
CA LYS A 457 -13.85 28.24 -12.74
C LYS A 457 -12.93 29.20 -12.00
N MET A 458 -12.93 30.47 -12.40
CA MET A 458 -12.19 31.53 -11.70
C MET A 458 -13.06 32.13 -10.61
N GLU A 459 -12.51 32.26 -9.40
CA GLU A 459 -13.11 32.96 -8.27
C GLU A 459 -12.18 34.09 -7.78
N GLY A 460 -12.76 35.20 -7.31
CA GLY A 460 -12.00 36.38 -6.85
C GLY A 460 -12.49 37.72 -7.43
N PRO A 461 -11.89 38.85 -7.01
CA PRO A 461 -12.26 40.21 -7.46
C PRO A 461 -11.65 40.60 -8.81
N HIS A 462 -10.54 39.97 -9.22
CA HIS A 462 -9.75 40.34 -10.41
C HIS A 462 -9.86 39.28 -11.53
N ARG A 463 -11.01 38.61 -11.68
CA ARG A 463 -11.14 37.44 -12.59
C ARG A 463 -10.85 37.79 -14.05
N ASP A 464 -11.13 39.02 -14.44
CA ASP A 464 -10.97 39.50 -15.81
C ASP A 464 -9.54 39.98 -16.11
N GLU A 465 -8.66 40.03 -15.10
CA GLU A 465 -7.26 40.48 -15.22
C GLU A 465 -6.29 39.32 -15.52
N PHE A 466 -6.75 38.07 -15.42
CA PHE A 466 -5.90 36.89 -15.58
C PHE A 466 -6.44 35.93 -16.64
N THR A 467 -5.52 35.31 -17.38
CA THR A 467 -5.83 34.19 -18.27
C THR A 467 -5.25 32.91 -17.70
N VAL A 468 -6.07 31.85 -17.63
CA VAL A 468 -5.61 30.51 -17.24
C VAL A 468 -5.39 29.69 -18.49
N ALA A 469 -4.22 29.08 -18.62
CA ALA A 469 -3.87 28.21 -19.74
C ALA A 469 -3.17 26.94 -19.25
N LEU A 470 -3.27 25.87 -20.05
CA LEU A 470 -2.42 24.70 -19.89
C LEU A 470 -1.09 24.95 -20.57
N GLU A 471 -0.02 24.69 -19.85
CA GLU A 471 1.33 24.64 -20.39
C GLU A 471 1.81 23.20 -20.48
N LEU A 472 2.36 22.84 -21.63
CA LEU A 472 3.11 21.61 -21.81
C LEU A 472 4.55 21.97 -22.16
N THR A 473 5.47 21.59 -21.28
CA THR A 473 6.91 21.71 -21.54
C THR A 473 7.45 20.36 -21.98
N THR A 474 7.97 20.29 -23.21
CA THR A 474 8.70 19.13 -23.73
C THR A 474 10.19 19.41 -23.66
N TRP A 475 10.99 18.37 -23.40
CA TRP A 475 12.43 18.45 -23.38
C TRP A 475 12.98 17.40 -24.35
N ASP A 476 13.95 17.79 -25.17
CA ASP A 476 14.71 16.84 -25.97
C ASP A 476 15.56 15.99 -25.02
N SER A 477 15.33 14.68 -25.04
CA SER A 477 16.13 13.71 -24.30
C SER A 477 16.95 12.93 -25.32
N ASP A 478 18.28 13.03 -25.26
CA ASP A 478 19.21 12.23 -26.07
C ASP A 478 19.01 10.72 -25.85
N THR A 479 18.33 10.35 -24.78
CA THR A 479 17.92 8.98 -24.46
C THR A 479 16.41 8.92 -24.28
N CYS A 480 15.69 8.55 -25.34
CA CYS A 480 14.40 7.88 -25.19
C CYS A 480 14.68 6.37 -25.13
N HIS A 481 15.31 5.92 -24.04
CA HIS A 481 15.49 4.50 -23.75
C HIS A 481 14.74 4.17 -22.47
N GLU A 482 13.96 3.10 -22.51
CA GLU A 482 13.03 2.56 -21.50
C GLU A 482 13.69 2.19 -20.15
N GLY A 483 14.69 2.92 -19.63
CA GLY A 483 15.42 2.34 -18.51
C GLY A 483 16.43 3.12 -17.69
N HIS A 484 16.71 4.42 -17.82
CA HIS A 484 17.52 5.08 -16.76
C HIS A 484 17.19 6.55 -16.54
N ILE A 485 16.94 6.91 -15.27
CA ILE A 485 16.60 8.27 -14.82
C ILE A 485 17.87 8.96 -14.34
N THR A 486 18.24 10.06 -14.98
CA THR A 486 19.16 11.06 -14.44
C THR A 486 18.34 12.15 -13.75
N PRO A 487 18.77 12.69 -12.58
CA PRO A 487 18.14 13.88 -12.02
C PRO A 487 18.56 15.09 -12.88
N LEU A 488 17.61 15.96 -13.22
CA LEU A 488 17.89 17.29 -13.79
C LEU A 488 18.21 18.28 -12.66
N PRO A 489 19.02 19.32 -12.93
CA PRO A 489 19.46 20.34 -11.96
C PRO A 489 18.34 21.22 -11.40
#